data_AF-A0A2N2W5C5-F1
#
_entry.id   AF-A0A2N2W5C5-F1
#
_cell.length_a   1.000
_cell.length_b   1.000
_cell.length_c   1.000
_cell.angle_alpha   90.00
_cell.angle_beta   90.00
_cell.angle_gamma   90.00
#
_symmetry.space_group_name_H-M   'P 1'
#
loop_
_entity.id
_entity.type
_entity.pdbx_description
1 polymer ?
#
loop_
_entity_poly.entity_id
_entity_poly.type
_entity_poly.pdbx_seq_one_letter_code
_entity_poly.pdbx_strand_id
1 'polypeptide(L)'
;MKKMLLITLLFFSFKSIAQDPILLETTWYLSDITINNETLSPPIEGGTPQNFILNITETDFTANFCKTASTNIVSFPEFAISVDTYIISGDACAYEPKNEFEAIYFNDFLRINEPTNLYTYDIIIIDAPSPLNNDASVFDTILILTNET
;
A
#
# COMPACT_ATOMS: atom_id res chain seq x y z
N MET A 1 39.04 29.10 19.58
CA MET A 1 38.28 27.85 19.83
C MET A 1 36.79 27.92 19.46
N LYS A 2 36.17 29.11 19.29
CA LYS A 2 34.75 29.23 18.88
C LYS A 2 34.41 28.72 17.47
N LYS A 3 35.36 28.70 16.53
CA LYS A 3 35.13 28.23 15.16
C LYS A 3 34.94 26.71 15.04
N MET A 4 35.36 25.94 16.06
CA MET A 4 35.24 24.47 16.04
C MET A 4 33.83 23.99 16.44
N LEU A 5 33.07 24.81 17.19
CA LEU A 5 31.71 24.45 17.63
C LEU A 5 30.72 24.40 16.46
N LEU A 6 30.91 25.25 15.44
CA LEU A 6 30.00 25.36 14.30
C LEU A 6 30.05 24.12 13.38
N ILE A 7 31.21 23.47 13.29
CA ILE A 7 31.43 22.28 12.46
C ILE A 7 30.72 21.08 13.08
N THR A 8 30.73 20.96 14.42
CA THR A 8 30.08 19.85 15.14
C THR A 8 28.55 19.91 15.04
N LEU A 9 27.97 21.11 14.93
CA LEU A 9 26.52 21.29 14.79
C LEU A 9 25.99 20.83 13.41
N LEU A 10 26.84 20.89 12.38
CA LEU A 10 26.49 20.54 10.99
C LEU A 10 26.42 19.03 10.73
N PHE A 11 27.11 18.22 11.54
CA PHE A 11 27.11 16.76 11.40
C PHE A 11 25.89 16.08 12.06
N PHE A 12 25.14 16.78 12.90
CA PHE A 12 23.93 16.23 13.54
C PHE A 12 22.64 16.38 12.70
N SER A 13 22.70 17.06 11.55
CA SER A 13 21.51 17.41 10.76
C SER A 13 21.07 16.38 9.70
N PHE A 14 21.74 15.23 9.56
CA PHE A 14 21.52 14.32 8.42
C PHE A 14 20.75 13.03 8.73
N LYS A 15 19.97 12.97 9.81
CA LYS A 15 18.97 11.88 9.95
C LYS A 15 17.62 12.32 9.40
N SER A 16 17.58 12.59 8.11
CA SER A 16 16.32 12.55 7.36
C SER A 16 16.01 11.08 7.13
N ILE A 17 15.12 10.51 7.94
CA ILE A 17 14.46 9.25 7.59
C ILE A 17 13.51 9.65 6.46
N ALA A 18 13.93 9.46 5.22
CA ALA A 18 13.04 9.64 4.07
C ALA A 18 12.00 8.50 4.10
N GLN A 19 10.76 8.82 3.74
CA GLN A 19 9.74 7.80 3.47
C GLN A 19 10.22 6.88 2.34
N ASP A 20 9.75 5.63 2.31
CA ASP A 20 10.19 4.66 1.31
C ASP A 20 9.74 5.10 -0.10
N PRO A 21 10.66 5.51 -0.99
CA PRO A 21 10.28 6.03 -2.30
C PRO A 21 9.60 4.96 -3.16
N ILE A 22 9.92 3.67 -2.97
CA ILE A 22 9.29 2.58 -3.72
C ILE A 22 7.81 2.50 -3.36
N LEU A 23 7.46 2.72 -2.09
CA LEU A 23 6.07 2.71 -1.65
C LEU A 23 5.24 3.81 -2.32
N LEU A 24 5.82 5.01 -2.44
CA LEU A 24 5.15 6.23 -2.90
C LEU A 24 5.12 6.37 -4.44
N GLU A 25 6.14 5.87 -5.12
CA GLU A 25 6.30 6.01 -6.58
C GLU A 25 5.71 4.83 -7.36
N THR A 26 5.20 3.81 -6.65
CA THR A 26 4.65 2.58 -7.25
C THR A 26 3.14 2.51 -7.11
N THR A 27 2.47 2.16 -8.22
CA THR A 27 1.07 1.72 -8.20
C THR A 27 1.01 0.26 -7.79
N TRP A 28 0.28 -0.05 -6.72
CA TRP A 28 0.18 -1.41 -6.20
C TRP A 28 -1.09 -2.09 -6.69
N TYR A 29 -0.96 -3.36 -7.08
CA TYR A 29 -2.09 -4.19 -7.49
C TYR A 29 -2.30 -5.31 -6.47
N LEU A 30 -3.54 -5.50 -6.04
CA LEU A 30 -3.87 -6.55 -5.09
C LEU A 30 -3.65 -7.94 -5.71
N SER A 31 -2.77 -8.73 -5.12
CA SER A 31 -2.65 -10.16 -5.44
C SER A 31 -3.64 -10.97 -4.63
N ASP A 32 -3.56 -10.87 -3.30
CA ASP A 32 -4.33 -11.69 -2.37
C ASP A 32 -4.58 -10.91 -1.08
N ILE A 33 -5.64 -11.25 -0.37
CA ILE A 33 -5.89 -10.80 1.01
C ILE A 33 -5.87 -12.01 1.93
N THR A 34 -5.28 -11.88 3.11
CA THR A 34 -5.33 -12.92 4.14
C THR A 34 -6.04 -12.38 5.37
N ILE A 35 -7.17 -12.96 5.73
CA ILE A 35 -7.99 -12.58 6.88
C ILE A 35 -8.30 -13.84 7.68
N ASN A 36 -8.05 -13.83 8.99
CA ASN A 36 -8.28 -15.00 9.87
C ASN A 36 -7.63 -16.31 9.37
N ASN A 37 -6.41 -16.23 8.81
CA ASN A 37 -5.68 -17.33 8.17
C ASN A 37 -6.34 -17.93 6.90
N GLU A 38 -7.36 -17.28 6.35
CA GLU A 38 -7.92 -17.61 5.05
C GLU A 38 -7.39 -16.63 4.00
N THR A 39 -6.83 -17.17 2.92
CA THR A 39 -6.33 -16.38 1.78
C THR A 39 -7.38 -16.36 0.68
N LEU A 40 -7.75 -15.16 0.24
CA LEU A 40 -8.72 -14.92 -0.82
C LEU A 40 -8.03 -14.16 -1.96
N SER A 41 -8.22 -14.65 -3.18
CA SER A 41 -7.73 -13.97 -4.39
C SER A 41 -8.88 -13.20 -5.06
N PRO A 42 -8.60 -12.06 -5.72
CA PRO A 42 -9.59 -11.31 -6.48
C PRO A 42 -10.34 -12.18 -7.49
N PRO A 43 -11.63 -11.92 -7.72
CA PRO A 43 -12.42 -12.67 -8.69
C PRO A 43 -11.85 -12.54 -10.10
N ILE A 44 -11.99 -13.59 -10.90
CA ILE A 44 -11.58 -13.63 -12.31
C ILE A 44 -12.83 -13.45 -13.18
N GLU A 45 -12.79 -12.52 -14.12
CA GLU A 45 -13.87 -12.32 -15.11
C GLU A 45 -13.32 -12.53 -16.52
N GLY A 46 -13.95 -13.41 -17.30
CA GLY A 46 -13.52 -13.68 -18.68
C GLY A 46 -12.10 -14.26 -18.81
N GLY A 47 -11.56 -14.86 -17.74
CA GLY A 47 -10.19 -15.36 -17.69
C GLY A 47 -9.13 -14.33 -17.29
N THR A 48 -9.54 -13.10 -16.96
CA THR A 48 -8.63 -12.02 -16.57
C THR A 48 -8.83 -11.67 -15.08
N PRO A 49 -7.74 -11.69 -14.28
CA PRO A 49 -7.77 -11.16 -12.91
C PRO A 49 -8.25 -9.71 -12.91
N GLN A 50 -9.02 -9.36 -11.89
CA GLN A 50 -9.54 -8.01 -11.75
C GLN A 50 -8.59 -7.14 -10.93
N ASN A 51 -8.33 -5.94 -11.42
CA ASN A 51 -7.32 -5.06 -10.81
C ASN A 51 -7.95 -4.22 -9.69
N PHE A 52 -7.63 -4.56 -8.45
CA PHE A 52 -7.76 -3.66 -7.31
C PHE A 52 -6.46 -2.87 -7.19
N ILE A 53 -6.56 -1.55 -7.16
CA ILE A 53 -5.40 -0.65 -7.19
C ILE A 53 -5.29 0.05 -5.84
N LEU A 54 -4.10 -0.02 -5.24
CA LEU A 54 -3.74 0.73 -4.05
C LEU A 54 -2.72 1.81 -4.43
N ASN A 55 -3.04 3.04 -4.10
CA ASN A 55 -2.16 4.20 -4.26
C ASN A 55 -1.91 4.83 -2.90
N ILE A 56 -0.64 5.04 -2.58
CA ILE A 56 -0.19 5.66 -1.34
C ILE A 56 0.67 6.86 -1.72
N THR A 57 0.31 8.05 -1.23
CA THR A 57 1.12 9.27 -1.37
C THR A 57 1.63 9.69 0.01
N GLU A 58 2.29 10.84 0.10
CA GLU A 58 2.70 11.39 1.40
C GLU A 58 1.51 11.75 2.30
N THR A 59 0.35 12.03 1.70
CA THR A 59 -0.84 12.57 2.38
C THR A 59 -2.08 11.71 2.25
N ASP A 60 -2.14 10.84 1.25
CA ASP A 60 -3.37 10.14 0.87
C ASP A 60 -3.15 8.64 0.78
N PHE A 61 -4.14 7.90 1.24
CA PHE A 61 -4.24 6.46 1.05
C PHE A 61 -5.54 6.18 0.28
N THR A 62 -5.42 5.59 -0.90
CA THR A 62 -6.59 5.33 -1.76
C THR A 62 -6.57 3.90 -2.30
N ALA A 63 -7.67 3.18 -2.08
CA ALA A 63 -7.95 1.90 -2.68
C ALA A 63 -9.07 2.03 -3.72
N ASN A 64 -8.80 1.63 -4.96
CA ASN A 64 -9.70 1.75 -6.10
C ASN A 64 -10.07 0.38 -6.66
N PHE A 65 -11.37 0.17 -6.84
CA PHE A 65 -11.92 -0.91 -7.62
C PHE A 65 -13.18 -0.44 -8.37
N CYS A 66 -14.37 -0.99 -8.10
CA CYS A 66 -15.61 -0.41 -8.61
C CYS A 66 -15.97 0.83 -7.80
N LYS A 67 -15.84 0.74 -6.49
CA LYS A 67 -15.82 1.89 -5.59
C LYS A 67 -14.40 2.33 -5.27
N THR A 68 -14.29 3.56 -4.81
CA THR A 68 -13.05 4.15 -4.30
C THR A 68 -13.20 4.40 -2.81
N ALA A 69 -12.28 3.85 -2.03
CA ALA A 69 -12.08 4.18 -0.63
C ALA A 69 -10.86 5.11 -0.51
N SER A 70 -11.06 6.33 -0.03
CA SER A 70 -10.00 7.33 0.14
C SER A 70 -9.96 7.85 1.57
N THR A 71 -8.76 8.09 2.09
CA THR A 71 -8.55 8.69 3.41
C THR A 71 -7.23 9.47 3.44
N ASN A 72 -7.08 10.33 4.45
CA ASN A 72 -5.85 11.04 4.71
C ASN A 72 -4.93 10.20 5.59
N ILE A 73 -3.63 10.27 5.32
CA ILE A 73 -2.59 9.74 6.18
C ILE A 73 -2.36 10.73 7.33
N VAL A 74 -2.58 10.26 8.56
CA VAL A 74 -2.42 11.05 9.80
C VAL A 74 -0.98 11.01 10.28
N SER A 75 -0.33 9.84 10.16
CA SER A 75 1.08 9.68 10.47
C SER A 75 1.73 8.61 9.60
N PHE A 76 3.00 8.81 9.27
CA PHE A 76 3.75 7.92 8.38
C PHE A 76 5.17 7.69 8.92
N PRO A 77 5.31 7.01 10.07
CA PRO A 77 6.61 6.58 10.57
C PRO A 77 7.24 5.48 9.69
N GLU A 78 8.48 5.11 10.02
CA GLU A 78 9.19 4.02 9.33
C GLU A 78 8.36 2.72 9.38
N PHE A 79 8.11 2.11 8.22
CA PHE A 79 7.34 0.86 8.05
C PHE A 79 5.90 0.86 8.56
N ALA A 80 5.31 2.03 8.83
CA ALA A 80 3.92 2.13 9.26
C ALA A 80 3.18 3.36 8.75
N ILE A 81 1.87 3.23 8.57
CA ILE A 81 0.96 4.24 8.04
C ILE A 81 -0.28 4.26 8.91
N SER A 82 -0.57 5.38 9.55
CA SER A 82 -1.85 5.61 10.22
C SER A 82 -2.73 6.48 9.35
N VAL A 83 -3.98 6.07 9.20
CA VAL A 83 -4.99 6.80 8.42
C VAL A 83 -6.24 7.10 9.24
N ASP A 84 -6.95 8.13 8.82
CA ASP A 84 -8.28 8.51 9.35
C ASP A 84 -9.41 7.64 8.74
N THR A 85 -10.65 7.96 9.11
CA THR A 85 -11.87 7.42 8.51
C THR A 85 -11.88 7.51 6.97
N TYR A 86 -12.34 6.44 6.33
CA TYR A 86 -12.47 6.38 4.89
C TYR A 86 -13.73 7.09 4.38
N ILE A 87 -13.57 7.78 3.25
CA ILE A 87 -14.66 8.27 2.41
C ILE A 87 -14.82 7.29 1.25
N ILE A 88 -16.03 6.77 1.08
CA ILE A 88 -16.36 5.85 -0.02
C ILE A 88 -17.13 6.60 -1.11
N SER A 89 -16.72 6.40 -2.35
CA SER A 89 -17.37 6.97 -3.54
C SER A 89 -17.43 5.97 -4.69
N GLY A 90 -18.23 6.28 -5.72
CA GLY A 90 -18.43 5.40 -6.88
C GLY A 90 -19.63 4.47 -6.74
N ASP A 91 -19.85 3.67 -7.77
CA ASP A 91 -20.98 2.75 -7.89
C ASP A 91 -20.54 1.30 -7.61
N ALA A 92 -21.50 0.45 -7.25
CA ALA A 92 -21.25 -0.98 -7.12
C ALA A 92 -20.84 -1.62 -8.47
N CYS A 93 -20.15 -2.75 -8.40
CA CYS A 93 -19.83 -3.55 -9.58
C CYS A 93 -21.10 -4.15 -10.20
N ALA A 94 -21.09 -4.32 -11.52
CA ALA A 94 -22.15 -5.01 -12.25
C ALA A 94 -22.14 -6.55 -12.07
N TYR A 95 -21.08 -7.11 -11.50
CA TYR A 95 -20.88 -8.55 -11.33
C TYR A 95 -20.79 -8.90 -9.85
N GLU A 96 -21.67 -9.78 -9.38
CA GLU A 96 -21.88 -10.00 -7.94
C GLU A 96 -20.63 -10.50 -7.17
N PRO A 97 -19.84 -11.46 -7.68
CA PRO A 97 -18.61 -11.87 -7.01
C PRO A 97 -17.60 -10.74 -6.80
N LYS A 98 -17.66 -9.67 -7.61
CA LYS A 98 -16.85 -8.46 -7.39
C LYS A 98 -17.38 -7.63 -6.23
N ASN A 99 -18.69 -7.50 -6.10
CA ASN A 99 -19.31 -6.81 -4.97
C ASN A 99 -18.99 -7.53 -3.65
N GLU A 100 -19.07 -8.86 -3.66
CA GLU A 100 -18.76 -9.69 -2.49
C GLU A 100 -17.29 -9.53 -2.07
N PHE A 101 -16.35 -9.66 -3.03
CA PHE A 101 -14.92 -9.49 -2.73
C PHE A 101 -14.58 -8.05 -2.30
N GLU A 102 -15.14 -7.02 -2.96
CA GLU A 102 -14.95 -5.62 -2.57
C GLU A 102 -15.46 -5.37 -1.14
N ALA A 103 -16.60 -5.96 -0.77
CA ALA A 103 -17.14 -5.82 0.58
C ALA A 103 -16.22 -6.43 1.64
N ILE A 104 -15.62 -7.59 1.37
CA ILE A 104 -14.63 -8.21 2.26
C ILE A 104 -13.37 -7.33 2.35
N TYR A 105 -12.83 -6.91 1.21
CA TYR A 105 -11.64 -6.06 1.18
C TYR A 105 -11.86 -4.74 1.94
N PHE A 106 -13.00 -4.07 1.75
CA PHE A 106 -13.26 -2.78 2.39
C PHE A 106 -13.65 -2.92 3.86
N ASN A 107 -14.53 -3.86 4.21
CA ASN A 107 -15.03 -3.95 5.58
C ASN A 107 -14.11 -4.74 6.50
N ASP A 108 -13.49 -5.81 5.99
CA ASP A 108 -12.74 -6.74 6.84
C ASP A 108 -11.24 -6.44 6.82
N PHE A 109 -10.67 -6.10 5.65
CA PHE A 109 -9.25 -5.72 5.56
C PHE A 109 -9.01 -4.23 5.80
N LEU A 110 -9.63 -3.32 5.03
CA LEU A 110 -9.44 -1.87 5.21
C LEU A 110 -10.17 -1.32 6.44
N ARG A 111 -11.16 -2.06 6.95
CA ARG A 111 -11.98 -1.69 8.10
C ARG A 111 -12.51 -0.25 8.00
N ILE A 112 -13.16 0.06 6.89
CA ILE A 112 -13.58 1.42 6.52
C ILE A 112 -14.52 2.10 7.53
N ASN A 113 -15.16 1.34 8.41
CA ASN A 113 -16.06 1.84 9.46
C ASN A 113 -15.35 2.19 10.77
N GLU A 114 -14.05 1.90 10.89
CA GLU A 114 -13.25 2.24 12.06
C GLU A 114 -12.75 3.68 11.99
N PRO A 115 -12.63 4.38 13.14
CA PRO A 115 -12.25 5.79 13.17
C PRO A 115 -10.79 6.03 12.73
N THR A 116 -9.92 5.06 13.00
CA THR A 116 -8.49 5.13 12.69
C THR A 116 -8.00 3.73 12.40
N ASN A 117 -7.16 3.59 11.36
CA ASN A 117 -6.50 2.33 11.04
C ASN A 117 -4.98 2.53 11.05
N LEU A 118 -4.26 1.51 11.52
CA LEU A 118 -2.81 1.46 11.48
C LEU A 118 -2.40 0.33 10.56
N TYR A 119 -1.59 0.64 9.55
CA TYR A 119 -1.00 -0.35 8.67
C TYR A 119 0.50 -0.44 8.93
N THR A 120 1.02 -1.66 9.03
CA THR A 120 2.45 -1.93 8.88
C THR A 120 2.71 -2.44 7.47
N TYR A 121 3.91 -2.22 6.95
CA TYR A 121 4.27 -2.69 5.63
C TYR A 121 5.70 -3.20 5.52
N ASP A 122 5.87 -4.16 4.61
CA ASP A 122 7.16 -4.66 4.15
C ASP A 122 7.19 -4.65 2.61
N ILE A 123 8.33 -4.25 2.03
CA ILE A 123 8.57 -4.32 0.60
C ILE A 123 9.63 -5.38 0.32
N ILE A 124 9.28 -6.35 -0.49
CA ILE A 124 10.16 -7.45 -0.91
C ILE A 124 10.47 -7.25 -2.39
N ILE A 125 11.76 -7.15 -2.72
CA ILE A 125 12.26 -7.12 -4.10
C ILE A 125 12.71 -8.53 -4.45
N ILE A 126 12.13 -9.10 -5.50
CA ILE A 126 12.41 -10.45 -5.97
C ILE A 126 13.12 -10.34 -7.32
N ASP A 127 14.24 -11.03 -7.44
CA ASP A 127 14.94 -11.20 -8.72
C ASP A 127 14.07 -12.09 -9.63
N ALA A 128 13.38 -11.48 -10.59
CA ALA A 128 12.65 -12.26 -11.58
C ALA A 128 13.66 -12.86 -12.57
N PRO A 129 13.57 -14.16 -12.91
CA PRO A 129 14.45 -14.75 -13.89
C PRO A 129 14.28 -14.03 -15.23
N SER A 130 15.37 -13.43 -15.73
CA SER A 130 15.37 -12.69 -16.99
C SER A 130 14.80 -13.56 -18.12
N PRO A 131 13.78 -13.09 -18.86
CA PRO A 131 13.35 -13.76 -20.06
C PRO A 131 14.46 -13.59 -21.10
N LEU A 132 15.29 -14.63 -21.24
CA LEU A 132 16.22 -14.92 -22.33
C LEU A 132 16.62 -13.71 -23.21
N ASN A 133 17.87 -13.28 -23.06
CA ASN A 133 18.67 -12.50 -24.01
C ASN A 133 18.53 -10.97 -24.11
N ASN A 134 18.16 -10.23 -23.06
CA ASN A 134 18.47 -8.79 -23.01
C ASN A 134 18.85 -8.34 -21.59
N ASP A 135 19.89 -7.49 -21.52
CA ASP A 135 20.71 -7.09 -20.37
C ASP A 135 20.00 -6.17 -19.34
N ALA A 136 18.75 -6.51 -18.98
CA ALA A 136 18.01 -5.85 -17.91
C ALA A 136 17.50 -6.88 -16.91
N SER A 137 17.96 -6.78 -15.66
CA SER A 137 17.32 -7.45 -14.52
C SER A 137 15.91 -6.91 -14.38
N VAL A 138 14.90 -7.77 -14.57
CA VAL A 138 13.52 -7.47 -14.19
C VAL A 138 13.40 -7.85 -12.72
N PHE A 139 12.96 -6.91 -11.89
CA PHE A 139 12.65 -7.18 -10.48
C PHE A 139 11.14 -7.11 -10.31
N ASP A 140 10.58 -8.08 -9.61
CA ASP A 140 9.21 -8.01 -9.13
C ASP A 140 9.24 -7.42 -7.72
N THR A 141 8.35 -6.47 -7.46
CA THR A 141 8.23 -5.82 -6.14
C THR A 141 6.91 -6.22 -5.51
N ILE A 142 6.97 -6.76 -4.29
CA ILE A 142 5.79 -7.15 -3.51
C ILE A 142 5.67 -6.23 -2.31
N LEU A 143 4.51 -5.61 -2.15
CA LEU A 143 4.09 -4.93 -0.93
C LEU A 143 3.26 -5.88 -0.09
N ILE A 144 3.72 -6.15 1.13
CA ILE A 144 2.92 -6.79 2.17
C ILE A 144 2.39 -5.68 3.05
N LEU A 145 1.07 -5.52 3.09
CA LEU A 145 0.39 -4.52 3.93
C LEU A 145 -0.44 -5.26 4.98
N THR A 146 -0.22 -4.96 6.25
CA THR A 146 -0.92 -5.58 7.37
C THR A 146 -1.71 -4.52 8.13
N ASN A 147 -3.02 -4.72 8.30
CA ASN A 147 -3.84 -3.86 9.17
C ASN A 147 -3.70 -4.34 10.62
N GLU A 148 -3.09 -3.52 11.48
CA GLU A 148 -2.89 -3.78 12.90
C GLU A 148 -4.19 -3.49 13.66
N THR A 149 -4.67 -4.49 14.41
CA THR A 149 -5.89 -4.41 15.24
C THR A 149 -5.61 -4.00 16.67
#